data_AF-A0A2H3BD62-F1
#
_entry.id   AF-A0A2H3BD62-F1
#
_cell.length_a   1.000
_cell.length_b   1.000
_cell.length_c   1.000
_cell.angle_alpha   90.00
_cell.angle_beta   90.00
_cell.angle_gamma   90.00
#
_symmetry.space_group_name_H-M   'P 1'
#
loop_
_entity.id
_entity.type
_entity.pdbx_description
1 polymer ?
#
loop_
_entity_poly.entity_id
_entity_poly.type
_entity_poly.pdbx_seq_one_letter_code
_entity_poly.pdbx_strand_id
1 'polypeptide(L)'
;MEKPDPTLSFEIQSLSTAVQAGVKAYGYQFTQNSSLYLSEWGVPHGSEIPFIYRTLNSSAEPESSILLGEMMVDYWVSFATSLDPNDGLGISRPFWPQYTPENEVLLQLHGDNTTVIPDDYRKEQIDFIKDNAEVFSR
;
A
#
# COMPACT_ATOMS: atom_id res chain seq x y z
N MET A 1 27.49 -8.04 33.32
CA MET A 1 27.21 -7.26 32.09
C MET A 1 26.08 -7.99 31.41
N GLU A 2 24.87 -7.53 31.68
CA GLU A 2 23.63 -8.13 31.19
C GLU A 2 23.56 -7.89 29.68
N LYS A 3 23.33 -8.95 28.90
CA LYS A 3 23.12 -8.79 27.46
C LYS A 3 21.84 -7.98 27.26
N PRO A 4 21.80 -7.03 26.31
CA PRO A 4 20.56 -6.34 26.01
C PRO A 4 19.50 -7.36 25.60
N ASP A 5 18.29 -7.16 26.10
CA ASP A 5 17.11 -7.96 25.83
C ASP A 5 16.81 -7.95 24.31
N PRO A 6 16.84 -9.10 23.61
CA PRO A 6 16.57 -9.17 22.17
C PRO A 6 15.12 -8.85 21.80
N THR A 7 14.22 -8.68 22.78
CA THR A 7 12.79 -8.38 22.56
C THR A 7 12.53 -6.96 22.03
N LEU A 8 13.58 -6.14 21.87
CA LEU A 8 13.51 -4.72 21.47
C LEU A 8 14.22 -4.40 20.14
N SER A 9 14.55 -5.41 19.31
CA SER A 9 14.99 -5.17 17.93
C SER A 9 13.77 -4.87 17.04
N PHE A 10 13.26 -3.65 17.18
CA PHE A 10 12.39 -2.91 16.26
C PHE A 10 11.60 -3.75 15.23
N GLU A 11 10.39 -4.13 15.63
CA GLU A 11 9.28 -4.54 14.79
C GLU A 11 9.04 -3.59 13.60
N ILE A 12 9.66 -3.78 12.42
CA ILE A 12 9.24 -3.05 11.22
C ILE A 12 9.27 -3.94 9.98
N GLN A 13 8.14 -4.62 9.80
CA GLN A 13 7.32 -4.48 8.60
C GLN A 13 5.95 -4.15 9.21
N SER A 14 5.46 -2.90 9.11
CA SER A 14 4.28 -2.47 9.89
C SER A 14 3.08 -3.42 9.75
N LEU A 15 2.98 -4.07 8.59
CA LEU A 15 2.03 -5.14 8.30
C LEU A 15 2.35 -6.43 9.08
N SER A 16 3.58 -6.95 9.04
CA SER A 16 3.99 -8.13 9.80
C SER A 16 3.81 -7.94 11.31
N THR A 17 4.21 -6.78 11.82
CA THR A 17 3.99 -6.38 13.22
C THR A 17 2.51 -6.40 13.60
N ALA A 18 1.66 -5.74 12.80
CA ALA A 18 0.22 -5.73 13.05
C ALA A 18 -0.36 -7.15 13.06
N VAL A 19 0.06 -7.99 12.11
CA VAL A 19 -0.43 -9.37 11.99
C VAL A 19 0.04 -10.24 13.14
N GLN A 20 1.29 -10.09 13.61
CA GLN A 20 1.79 -10.76 14.82
C GLN A 20 1.03 -10.36 16.08
N ALA A 21 0.54 -9.12 16.14
CA ALA A 21 -0.36 -8.63 17.18
C ALA A 21 -1.83 -9.07 17.01
N GLY A 22 -2.15 -9.90 16.01
CA GLY A 22 -3.51 -10.39 15.73
C GLY A 22 -4.41 -9.39 15.02
N VAL A 23 -3.84 -8.32 14.45
CA VAL A 23 -4.58 -7.30 13.70
C VAL A 23 -4.54 -7.65 12.21
N LYS A 24 -5.70 -7.64 11.55
CA LYS A 24 -5.75 -7.78 10.09
C LYS A 24 -5.06 -6.59 9.42
N ALA A 25 -4.18 -6.88 8.48
CA ALA A 25 -3.43 -5.86 7.76
C ALA A 25 -3.54 -6.10 6.24
N TYR A 26 -3.58 -5.01 5.48
CA TYR A 26 -3.68 -5.00 4.02
C TYR A 26 -2.68 -3.98 3.49
N GLY A 27 -1.81 -4.42 2.58
CA GLY A 27 -0.76 -3.57 2.00
C GLY A 27 -1.02 -3.26 0.54
N TYR A 28 -0.62 -2.06 0.08
CA TYR A 28 -0.70 -1.68 -1.32
C TYR A 28 0.56 -0.97 -1.81
N GLN A 29 0.79 -1.00 -3.12
CA GLN A 29 1.76 -0.17 -3.83
C GLN A 29 1.05 0.66 -4.89
N PHE A 30 0.99 1.98 -4.72
CA PHE A 30 0.44 2.88 -5.74
C PHE A 30 1.49 3.20 -6.81
N THR A 31 1.14 3.00 -8.07
CA THR A 31 2.08 3.09 -9.20
C THR A 31 1.52 3.86 -10.41
N GLN A 32 0.36 4.50 -10.25
CA GLN A 32 -0.29 5.22 -11.34
C GLN A 32 0.26 6.65 -11.46
N ASN A 33 0.77 7.00 -12.64
CA ASN A 33 1.08 8.39 -12.98
C ASN A 33 -0.21 9.16 -13.27
N SER A 34 -0.17 10.48 -13.08
CA SER A 34 -1.25 11.40 -13.43
C SER A 34 -0.71 12.59 -14.22
N SER A 35 -1.55 13.15 -15.09
CA SER A 35 -1.30 14.40 -15.82
C SER A 35 -1.04 15.61 -14.90
N LEU A 36 -1.36 15.51 -13.61
CA LEU A 36 -1.11 16.55 -12.60
C LEU A 36 0.37 16.74 -12.28
N TYR A 37 1.22 15.76 -12.58
CA TYR A 37 2.63 15.75 -12.21
C TYR A 37 3.54 15.63 -13.43
N LEU A 38 4.74 16.18 -13.32
CA LEU A 38 5.75 16.08 -14.36
C LEU A 38 6.26 14.64 -14.48
N SER A 39 6.48 14.19 -15.71
CA SER A 39 6.88 12.80 -15.99
C SER A 39 8.18 12.38 -15.28
N GLU A 40 9.12 13.31 -15.12
CA GLU A 40 10.40 13.09 -14.46
C GLU A 40 10.28 12.84 -12.94
N TRP A 41 9.13 13.14 -12.34
CA TRP A 41 8.88 12.87 -10.92
C TRP A 41 8.36 11.43 -10.70
N GLY A 42 7.97 10.74 -11.77
CA GLY A 42 7.32 9.44 -11.69
C GLY A 42 6.02 9.53 -10.88
N VAL A 43 5.94 8.73 -9.81
CA VAL A 43 4.83 8.70 -8.85
C VAL A 43 5.26 9.43 -7.58
N PRO A 44 5.08 10.75 -7.48
CA PRO A 44 5.55 11.51 -6.33
C PRO A 44 4.71 11.22 -5.09
N HIS A 45 5.26 11.53 -3.92
CA HIS A 45 4.55 11.42 -2.64
C HIS A 45 3.22 12.20 -2.67
N GLY A 46 2.13 11.55 -2.27
CA GLY A 46 0.78 12.13 -2.23
C GLY A 46 0.05 12.17 -3.57
N SER A 47 0.62 11.58 -4.64
CA SER A 47 -0.04 11.53 -5.96
C SER A 47 -1.27 10.64 -6.02
N GLU A 48 -1.50 9.80 -5.02
CA GLU A 48 -2.70 8.98 -4.88
C GLU A 48 -3.92 9.78 -4.37
N ILE A 49 -3.69 10.92 -3.70
CA ILE A 49 -4.75 11.71 -3.06
C ILE A 49 -5.84 12.16 -4.06
N PRO A 50 -5.52 12.69 -5.26
CA PRO A 50 -6.54 13.05 -6.25
C PRO A 50 -7.42 11.88 -6.73
N PHE A 51 -6.91 10.64 -6.69
CA PHE A 51 -7.67 9.44 -7.03
C PHE A 51 -8.72 9.15 -5.96
N ILE A 52 -8.32 9.16 -4.67
CA ILE A 52 -9.20 8.88 -3.52
C ILE A 52 -10.27 9.96 -3.37
N TYR A 53 -9.93 11.24 -3.58
CA TYR A 53 -10.91 12.34 -3.50
C TYR A 53 -11.70 12.57 -4.80
N ARG A 54 -11.44 11.77 -5.85
CA ARG A 54 -12.08 11.87 -7.16
C ARG A 54 -11.99 13.28 -7.78
N THR A 55 -10.82 13.90 -7.68
CA THR A 55 -10.57 15.25 -8.21
C THR A 55 -9.75 15.25 -9.51
N LEU A 56 -9.50 14.08 -10.10
CA LEU A 56 -8.84 13.96 -11.40
C LEU A 56 -9.69 14.59 -12.52
N ASN A 57 -9.03 15.24 -13.47
CA ASN A 57 -9.69 15.71 -14.68
C ASN A 57 -9.83 14.53 -15.66
N SER A 58 -11.05 14.00 -15.81
CA SER A 58 -11.34 12.88 -16.70
C SER A 58 -11.01 13.12 -18.18
N SER A 59 -10.90 14.39 -18.61
CA SER A 59 -10.48 14.71 -19.98
C SER A 59 -8.97 14.71 -20.18
N ALA A 60 -8.20 14.72 -19.09
CA ALA A 60 -6.74 14.74 -19.11
C ALA A 60 -6.10 13.40 -18.71
N GLU A 61 -6.89 12.47 -18.16
CA GLU A 61 -6.43 11.17 -17.69
C GLU A 61 -6.96 10.03 -18.55
N PRO A 62 -6.24 8.90 -18.63
CA PRO A 62 -6.77 7.66 -19.19
C PRO A 62 -8.02 7.20 -18.44
N GLU A 63 -8.96 6.57 -19.15
CA GLU A 63 -10.17 5.99 -18.54
C GLU A 63 -9.83 5.00 -17.41
N SER A 64 -8.77 4.23 -17.58
CA SER A 64 -8.27 3.28 -16.57
C SER A 64 -7.82 3.96 -15.28
N SER A 65 -7.30 5.19 -15.35
CA SER A 65 -6.92 5.97 -14.17
C SER A 65 -8.16 6.50 -13.43
N ILE A 66 -9.22 6.84 -14.16
CA ILE A 66 -10.50 7.23 -13.57
C ILE A 66 -11.15 6.03 -12.88
N LEU A 67 -11.16 4.87 -13.53
CA LEU A 67 -11.66 3.63 -12.95
C LEU A 67 -10.86 3.21 -11.71
N LEU A 68 -9.53 3.41 -11.72
CA LEU A 68 -8.70 3.18 -10.52
C LEU A 68 -9.16 4.02 -9.33
N GLY A 69 -9.45 5.31 -9.54
CA GLY A 69 -9.97 6.17 -8.49
C GLY A 69 -11.29 5.67 -7.91
N GLU A 70 -12.19 5.16 -8.75
CA GLU A 70 -13.44 4.54 -8.29
C GLU A 70 -13.19 3.27 -7.47
N MET A 71 -12.30 2.39 -7.93
CA MET A 71 -11.92 1.17 -7.19
C MET A 71 -11.30 1.51 -5.83
N MET A 72 -10.42 2.52 -5.78
CA MET A 72 -9.77 2.96 -4.54
C MET A 72 -10.79 3.50 -3.53
N VAL A 73 -11.77 4.29 -3.97
CA VAL A 73 -12.83 4.77 -3.08
C VAL A 73 -13.63 3.61 -2.52
N ASP A 74 -14.02 2.65 -3.36
CA ASP A 74 -14.79 1.49 -2.91
C ASP A 74 -14.00 0.65 -1.90
N TYR A 75 -12.73 0.32 -2.18
CA TYR A 75 -11.88 -0.37 -1.21
C TYR A 75 -11.79 0.36 0.15
N TRP A 76 -11.62 1.69 0.13
CA TRP A 76 -11.46 2.47 1.36
C TRP A 76 -12.76 2.54 2.16
N VAL A 77 -13.91 2.69 1.48
CA VAL A 77 -15.23 2.70 2.13
C VAL A 77 -15.56 1.32 2.71
N SER A 78 -15.28 0.24 1.97
CA SER A 78 -15.45 -1.14 2.46
C SER A 78 -14.62 -1.38 3.72
N PHE A 79 -13.34 -1.00 3.71
CA PHE A 79 -12.48 -1.14 4.87
C PHE A 79 -12.96 -0.29 6.05
N ALA A 80 -13.34 0.97 5.83
CA ALA A 80 -13.80 1.86 6.89
C ALA A 80 -15.11 1.37 7.56
N THR A 81 -15.96 0.66 6.82
CA THR A 81 -17.27 0.20 7.31
C THR A 81 -17.27 -1.21 7.85
N SER A 82 -16.34 -2.07 7.40
CA SER A 82 -16.36 -3.51 7.72
C SER A 82 -15.02 -4.09 8.17
N LEU A 83 -13.93 -3.31 8.14
CA LEU A 83 -12.55 -3.77 8.34
C LEU A 83 -12.07 -4.80 7.31
N ASP A 84 -12.77 -4.91 6.17
CA ASP A 84 -12.41 -5.74 5.02
C ASP A 84 -12.58 -4.91 3.72
N PRO A 85 -11.55 -4.76 2.88
CA PRO A 85 -11.69 -4.04 1.62
C PRO A 85 -12.55 -4.78 0.57
N ASN A 86 -12.91 -6.05 0.81
CA ASN A 86 -13.57 -6.94 -0.15
C ASN A 86 -15.03 -7.27 0.19
N ASP A 87 -15.84 -6.26 0.53
CA ASP A 87 -17.25 -6.43 0.94
C ASP A 87 -18.21 -6.86 -0.20
N GLY A 88 -17.75 -6.86 -1.45
CA GLY A 88 -18.55 -7.17 -2.64
C GLY A 88 -19.55 -6.08 -3.05
N LEU A 89 -19.47 -4.88 -2.48
CA LEU A 89 -20.27 -3.70 -2.84
C LEU A 89 -19.51 -2.81 -3.82
N GLY A 90 -20.17 -1.86 -4.49
CA GLY A 90 -19.52 -0.96 -5.44
C GLY A 90 -19.18 -1.62 -6.77
N ILE A 91 -18.15 -1.13 -7.45
CA ILE A 91 -17.70 -1.69 -8.73
C ILE A 91 -16.89 -2.98 -8.51
N SER A 92 -16.93 -3.86 -9.52
CA SER A 92 -16.09 -5.06 -9.54
C SER A 92 -14.62 -4.65 -9.54
N ARG A 93 -13.84 -5.24 -8.63
CA ARG A 93 -12.42 -4.95 -8.42
C ARG A 93 -11.66 -6.22 -8.05
N PRO A 94 -10.34 -6.29 -8.31
CA PRO A 94 -9.51 -7.42 -7.92
C PRO A 94 -9.60 -7.71 -6.41
N PHE A 95 -9.35 -8.95 -6.01
CA PHE A 95 -9.30 -9.28 -4.58
C PHE A 95 -8.07 -8.64 -3.94
N TRP A 96 -8.25 -7.91 -2.84
CA TRP A 96 -7.15 -7.38 -2.02
C TRP A 96 -6.84 -8.37 -0.90
N PRO A 97 -5.79 -9.19 -1.03
CA PRO A 97 -5.46 -10.20 -0.03
C PRO A 97 -5.05 -9.56 1.30
N GLN A 98 -5.45 -10.21 2.39
CA GLN A 98 -4.88 -9.91 3.71
C GLN A 98 -3.40 -10.30 3.71
N TYR A 99 -2.56 -9.44 4.28
CA TYR A 99 -1.16 -9.75 4.53
C TYR A 99 -1.06 -10.81 5.64
N THR A 100 -0.30 -11.88 5.40
CA THR A 100 0.02 -12.89 6.43
C THR A 100 1.49 -13.36 6.30
N PRO A 101 2.08 -13.97 7.34
CA PRO A 101 3.44 -14.51 7.25
C PRO A 101 3.61 -15.56 6.14
N GLU A 102 2.55 -16.28 5.78
CA GLU A 102 2.54 -17.27 4.70
C GLU A 102 2.23 -16.65 3.33
N ASN A 103 1.80 -15.38 3.30
CA ASN A 103 1.34 -14.69 2.10
C ASN A 103 1.71 -13.19 2.17
N GLU A 104 3.00 -12.91 2.04
CA GLU A 104 3.57 -11.57 2.06
C GLU A 104 3.39 -10.87 0.70
N VAL A 105 2.17 -10.37 0.46
CA VAL A 105 1.77 -9.76 -0.80
C VAL A 105 1.11 -8.40 -0.59
N LEU A 106 1.20 -7.56 -1.61
CA LEU A 106 0.56 -6.26 -1.70
C LEU A 106 -0.42 -6.22 -2.88
N LEU A 107 -1.39 -5.31 -2.82
CA LEU A 107 -2.16 -4.91 -3.99
C LEU A 107 -1.43 -3.77 -4.72
N GLN A 108 -0.99 -4.02 -5.95
CA GLN A 108 -0.58 -2.94 -6.84
C GLN A 108 -1.81 -2.18 -7.33
N LEU A 109 -1.80 -0.86 -7.18
CA LEU A 109 -2.81 0.06 -7.69
C LEU A 109 -2.25 0.75 -8.94
N HIS A 110 -2.70 0.28 -10.10
CA HIS A 110 -2.38 0.79 -11.44
C HIS A 110 -3.62 0.64 -12.32
N GLY A 111 -3.95 1.65 -13.12
CA GLY A 111 -5.23 1.72 -13.83
C GLY A 111 -5.52 0.50 -14.71
N ASP A 112 -4.53 0.08 -15.48
CA ASP A 112 -4.64 -1.06 -16.40
C ASP A 112 -4.08 -2.38 -15.81
N ASN A 113 -3.59 -2.35 -14.58
CA ASN A 113 -2.90 -3.49 -13.96
C ASN A 113 -3.01 -3.46 -12.43
N THR A 114 -4.24 -3.38 -11.93
CA THR A 114 -4.51 -3.61 -10.51
C THR A 114 -4.39 -5.10 -10.24
N THR A 115 -3.34 -5.50 -9.52
CA THR A 115 -2.99 -6.92 -9.35
C THR A 115 -2.25 -7.16 -8.05
N VAL A 116 -2.18 -8.43 -7.62
CA VAL A 116 -1.41 -8.84 -6.45
C VAL A 116 0.06 -9.01 -6.83
N ILE A 117 0.95 -8.44 -6.02
CA ILE A 117 2.41 -8.52 -6.19
C ILE A 117 3.07 -9.01 -4.89
N PRO A 118 4.24 -9.67 -4.94
CA PRO A 118 5.03 -9.95 -3.74
C PRO A 118 5.45 -8.66 -3.01
N ASP A 119 5.53 -8.69 -1.69
CA ASP A 119 6.14 -7.62 -0.88
C ASP A 119 7.68 -7.75 -0.83
N ASP A 120 8.32 -7.73 -2.01
CA ASP A 120 9.78 -7.78 -2.14
C ASP A 120 10.40 -6.43 -2.52
N TYR A 121 9.56 -5.39 -2.62
CA TYR A 121 9.97 -4.07 -3.09
C TYR A 121 10.95 -3.40 -2.12
N ARG A 122 12.14 -3.06 -2.62
CA ARG A 122 13.23 -2.44 -1.86
C ARG A 122 13.66 -3.26 -0.64
N LYS A 123 13.48 -4.58 -0.66
CA LYS A 123 13.79 -5.46 0.47
C LYS A 123 15.20 -5.23 1.02
N GLU A 124 16.21 -5.20 0.15
CA GLU A 124 17.61 -5.00 0.57
C GLU A 124 17.82 -3.64 1.27
N GLN A 125 17.24 -2.56 0.74
CA GLN A 125 17.38 -1.23 1.32
C GLN A 125 16.59 -1.10 2.64
N ILE A 126 15.41 -1.70 2.71
CA ILE A 126 14.58 -1.76 3.92
C ILE A 126 15.32 -2.55 4.99
N ASP A 127 15.87 -3.72 4.65
CA ASP A 127 16.65 -4.55 5.58
C ASP A 127 17.90 -3.81 6.04
N PHE A 128 18.61 -3.08 5.17
CA PHE A 128 19.72 -2.22 5.59
C PHE A 128 19.31 -1.15 6.61
N ILE A 129 18.19 -0.45 6.37
CA ILE A 129 17.69 0.57 7.31
C ILE A 129 17.31 -0.06 8.64
N LYS A 130 16.68 -1.25 8.61
CA LYS A 130 16.26 -2.00 9.80
C LYS A 130 17.46 -2.47 10.62
N ASP A 131 18.45 -3.05 9.98
CA ASP A 131 19.66 -3.60 10.63
C ASP A 131 20.55 -2.51 11.23
N ASN A 132 20.32 -1.24 10.88
CA ASN A 132 21.06 -0.07 11.35
C ASN A 132 20.11 1.00 11.93
N ALA A 133 18.95 0.61 12.46
CA ALA A 133 17.88 1.54 12.87
C ALA A 133 18.36 2.59 13.88
N GLU A 134 19.29 2.24 14.76
CA GLU A 134 19.91 3.14 15.74
C GLU A 134 20.68 4.32 15.11
N VAL A 135 21.17 4.16 13.88
CA VAL A 135 21.84 5.23 13.13
C VAL A 135 20.82 6.23 12.60
N PHE A 136 19.58 5.78 12.36
CA PHE A 136 18.49 6.58 11.81
C PHE A 136 17.53 7.11 12.89
N SER A 137 17.63 6.65 14.14
CA SER A 137 16.84 7.11 15.28
C SER A 137 17.41 8.41 15.89
N ARG A 138 17.43 9.50 15.11
CA ARG A 138 17.77 10.83 15.63
C ARG A 138 16.58 11.53 16.26
#